data_AF-A0A4S3JEK5-F1
#
_entry.id   AF-A0A4S3JEK5-F1
#
_cell.length_a   1.000
_cell.length_b   1.000
_cell.length_c   1.000
_cell.angle_alpha   90.00
_cell.angle_beta   90.00
_cell.angle_gamma   90.00
#
_symmetry.space_group_name_H-M   'P 1'
#
loop_
_entity.id
_entity.type
_entity.pdbx_description
1 polymer ?
#
loop_
_entity_poly.entity_id
_entity_poly.type
_entity_poly.pdbx_seq_one_letter_code
_entity_poly.pdbx_strand_id
1 'polypeptide(L)'
;MAAELTSTKLSAENHLLLRLVEREKEHVLPVLKETANASLSNDQTPDQTLTALDAMISRMQGLKRKMENLHQEERRIHDQSRKRIQHLECLHQISSLADVKYDQWSRVRLDRLVVDHLLRSGYTESAQQLAQEKDIEDLVDLNVFVQCQRIAESLRRGGTKDALQWCSENKAALKKSQYNLEFELRMQQYIEMVRTGDKSKFVEAMVHAKKYLTPFIETQSTEIHRAAGLLAFPHDTKAEPYKVRVNIIFIDWLTPFRTPNFQADL
;
A
#
# COMPACT_ATOMS: atom_id res chain seq x y z
N MET A 1 8.90 5.44 11.76
CA MET A 1 8.03 5.37 10.54
C MET A 1 8.82 5.44 9.23
N ALA A 2 9.14 6.58 8.59
CA ALA A 2 9.72 6.59 7.24
C ALA A 2 11.04 5.78 7.08
N ALA A 3 11.97 5.91 8.05
CA ALA A 3 13.26 5.19 8.02
C ALA A 3 13.14 3.68 8.31
N GLU A 4 12.22 3.28 9.20
CA GLU A 4 11.90 1.87 9.45
C GLU A 4 11.10 1.26 8.30
N LEU A 5 10.18 2.02 7.70
CA LEU A 5 9.47 1.63 6.50
C LEU A 5 10.43 1.46 5.32
N THR A 6 11.42 2.34 5.13
CA THR A 6 12.40 2.16 4.06
C THR A 6 13.30 0.95 4.28
N SER A 7 13.78 0.71 5.51
CA SER A 7 14.61 -0.45 5.83
C SER A 7 13.84 -1.78 5.72
N THR A 8 12.61 -1.82 6.25
CA THR A 8 11.73 -2.99 6.15
C THR A 8 11.25 -3.23 4.72
N LYS A 9 10.98 -2.17 3.95
CA LYS A 9 10.64 -2.24 2.53
C LYS A 9 11.81 -2.77 1.71
N LEU A 10 13.03 -2.29 1.94
CA LEU A 10 14.23 -2.77 1.25
C LEU A 10 14.52 -4.25 1.54
N SER A 11 14.41 -4.67 2.80
CA SER A 11 14.53 -6.09 3.20
C SER A 11 13.43 -6.95 2.56
N ALA A 12 12.18 -6.47 2.58
CA ALA A 12 11.06 -7.16 1.95
C ALA A 12 11.19 -7.25 0.43
N GLU A 13 11.70 -6.22 -0.24
CA GLU A 13 11.94 -6.18 -1.68
C GLU A 13 13.04 -7.15 -2.10
N ASN A 14 14.14 -7.21 -1.34
CA ASN A 14 15.21 -8.19 -1.57
C ASN A 14 14.72 -9.64 -1.41
N HIS A 15 13.94 -9.92 -0.35
CA HIS A 15 13.32 -11.23 -0.18
C HIS A 15 12.29 -11.54 -1.28
N LEU A 16 11.57 -10.54 -1.78
CA LEU A 16 10.61 -10.68 -2.87
C LEU A 16 11.31 -10.95 -4.20
N LEU A 17 12.43 -10.30 -4.48
CA LEU A 17 13.28 -10.54 -5.66
C LEU A 17 13.79 -11.98 -5.68
N LEU A 18 14.37 -12.46 -4.57
CA LEU A 18 14.84 -13.84 -4.44
C LEU A 18 13.72 -14.85 -4.68
N ARG A 19 12.57 -14.65 -4.03
CA ARG A 19 11.40 -15.52 -4.22
C ARG A 19 10.86 -15.51 -5.65
N LEU A 20 10.89 -14.38 -6.34
CA LEU A 20 10.44 -14.29 -7.73
C LEU A 20 11.36 -15.09 -8.64
N VAL A 21 12.67 -14.95 -8.48
CA VAL A 21 13.66 -15.70 -9.26
C VAL A 21 13.54 -17.19 -8.99
N GLU A 22 13.43 -17.60 -7.73
CA GLU A 22 13.24 -19.00 -7.32
C GLU A 22 11.97 -19.59 -7.93
N ARG A 23 10.83 -18.90 -7.81
CA ARG A 23 9.55 -19.37 -8.36
C ARG A 23 9.59 -19.54 -9.88
N GLU A 24 10.23 -18.61 -10.59
CA GLU A 24 10.32 -18.70 -12.05
C GLU A 24 11.31 -19.78 -12.50
N LYS A 25 12.41 -19.99 -11.74
CA LYS A 25 13.32 -21.11 -11.93
C LYS A 25 12.60 -22.46 -11.74
N GLU A 26 11.81 -22.59 -10.68
CA GLU A 26 11.01 -23.80 -10.40
C GLU A 26 9.94 -24.08 -11.45
N HIS A 27 9.46 -23.05 -12.17
CA HIS A 27 8.47 -23.24 -13.22
C HIS A 27 9.10 -23.50 -14.60
N VAL A 28 10.11 -22.74 -14.99
CA VAL A 28 10.65 -22.82 -16.36
C VAL A 28 11.58 -24.02 -16.54
N LEU A 29 12.36 -24.43 -15.54
CA LEU A 29 13.26 -25.58 -15.69
C LEU A 29 12.51 -26.90 -15.95
N PRO A 30 11.42 -27.24 -15.21
CA PRO A 30 10.66 -28.45 -15.49
C PRO A 30 9.95 -28.40 -16.84
N VAL A 31 9.30 -27.27 -17.17
CA VAL A 31 8.58 -27.11 -18.44
C VAL A 31 9.55 -27.23 -19.62
N LEU A 32 10.74 -26.63 -19.53
CA LEU A 32 11.78 -26.76 -20.54
C LEU A 32 12.24 -28.22 -20.71
N LYS A 33 12.43 -28.95 -19.61
CA LYS A 33 12.82 -30.36 -19.63
C LYS A 33 11.73 -31.26 -20.22
N GLU A 34 10.47 -31.01 -19.87
CA GLU A 34 9.32 -31.73 -20.42
C GLU A 34 9.16 -31.46 -21.91
N THR A 35 9.26 -30.20 -22.34
CA THR A 35 9.17 -29.80 -23.75
C THR A 35 10.32 -30.41 -24.57
N ALA A 36 11.53 -30.43 -24.03
CA ALA A 36 12.69 -31.07 -24.67
C ALA A 36 12.50 -32.59 -24.81
N ASN A 37 12.03 -33.26 -23.75
CA ASN A 37 11.80 -34.70 -23.79
C ASN A 37 10.66 -35.07 -24.75
N ALA A 38 9.56 -34.32 -24.74
CA ALA A 38 8.41 -34.55 -25.63
C ALA A 38 8.74 -34.31 -27.11
N SER A 39 9.65 -33.38 -27.39
CA SER A 39 10.19 -33.16 -28.74
C SER A 39 11.09 -34.31 -29.19
N LEU A 40 11.86 -34.92 -28.28
CA LEU A 40 12.73 -36.08 -28.57
C LEU A 40 11.94 -37.39 -28.72
N SER A 41 10.82 -37.54 -28.03
CA SER A 41 9.95 -38.73 -28.11
C SER A 41 8.94 -38.69 -29.26
N ASN A 42 8.92 -37.61 -30.06
CA ASN A 42 7.95 -37.37 -31.14
C ASN A 42 6.48 -37.32 -30.66
N ASP A 43 6.26 -37.10 -29.36
CA ASP A 43 4.92 -37.02 -28.74
C ASP A 43 4.23 -35.67 -29.00
N GLN A 44 4.97 -34.64 -29.42
CA GLN A 44 4.44 -33.33 -29.75
C GLN A 44 4.73 -32.95 -31.20
N THR A 45 3.76 -32.24 -31.80
CA THR A 45 3.98 -31.61 -33.09
C THR A 45 4.96 -30.43 -32.95
N PRO A 46 5.74 -30.11 -34.01
CA PRO A 46 6.67 -28.98 -33.98
C PRO A 46 6.01 -27.66 -33.58
N ASP A 47 4.75 -27.46 -33.97
CA ASP A 47 3.96 -26.26 -33.66
C ASP A 47 3.62 -26.14 -32.15
N GLN A 48 3.32 -27.26 -31.49
CA GLN A 48 3.11 -27.30 -30.04
C GLN A 48 4.40 -27.00 -29.27
N THR A 49 5.53 -27.53 -29.74
CA THR A 49 6.85 -27.24 -29.16
C THR A 49 7.22 -25.76 -29.30
N LEU A 50 6.98 -25.16 -30.47
CA LEU A 50 7.20 -23.73 -30.70
C LEU A 50 6.31 -22.86 -29.81
N THR A 51 5.02 -23.20 -29.70
CA THR A 51 4.08 -22.48 -28.83
C THR A 51 4.51 -22.52 -27.36
N ALA A 52 5.02 -23.67 -26.87
CA ALA A 52 5.54 -23.80 -25.52
C ALA A 52 6.81 -22.95 -25.29
N LEU A 53 7.71 -22.90 -26.27
CA LEU A 53 8.90 -22.04 -26.23
C LEU A 53 8.53 -20.55 -26.23
N ASP A 54 7.59 -20.13 -27.06
CA ASP A 54 7.11 -18.74 -27.12
C ASP A 54 6.43 -18.31 -25.80
N ALA A 55 5.68 -19.21 -25.17
CA ALA A 55 5.10 -18.97 -23.85
C ALA A 55 6.19 -18.79 -22.77
N MET A 56 7.25 -19.62 -22.80
CA MET A 56 8.39 -19.48 -21.89
C MET A 56 9.17 -18.19 -22.13
N ILE A 57 9.42 -17.82 -23.38
CA ILE A 57 10.07 -16.56 -23.76
C ILE A 57 9.25 -15.37 -23.26
N SER A 58 7.94 -15.36 -23.51
CA SER A 58 7.04 -14.30 -23.06
C SER A 58 7.06 -14.14 -21.54
N ARG A 59 7.05 -15.26 -20.81
CA ARG A 59 7.13 -15.28 -19.35
C ARG A 59 8.47 -14.76 -18.82
N MET A 60 9.59 -15.18 -19.42
CA MET A 60 10.94 -14.71 -19.07
C MET A 60 11.13 -13.22 -19.37
N GLN A 61 10.58 -12.72 -20.48
CA GLN A 61 10.54 -11.30 -20.78
C GLN A 61 9.71 -10.52 -19.75
N GLY A 62 8.57 -11.08 -19.31
CA GLY A 62 7.76 -10.51 -18.24
C GLY A 62 8.52 -10.42 -16.90
N LEU A 63 9.26 -11.48 -16.54
CA LEU A 63 10.12 -11.48 -15.36
C LEU A 63 11.21 -10.42 -15.47
N LYS A 64 11.93 -10.36 -16.61
CA LYS A 64 12.98 -9.36 -16.86
C LYS A 64 12.48 -7.94 -16.62
N ARG A 65 11.35 -7.57 -17.24
CA ARG A 65 10.74 -6.23 -17.05
C ARG A 65 10.39 -5.96 -15.58
N LYS A 66 9.85 -6.96 -14.88
CA LYS A 66 9.52 -6.82 -13.46
C LYS A 66 10.76 -6.65 -12.58
N MET A 67 11.85 -7.38 -12.86
CA MET A 67 13.12 -7.25 -12.15
C MET A 67 13.77 -5.90 -12.41
N GLU A 68 13.75 -5.39 -13.66
CA GLU A 68 14.25 -4.06 -13.99
C GLU A 68 13.52 -2.97 -13.20
N ASN A 69 12.18 -3.05 -13.09
CA ASN A 69 11.40 -2.11 -12.30
C ASN A 69 11.73 -2.16 -10.81
N LEU A 70 11.83 -3.37 -10.24
CA LEU A 70 12.18 -3.55 -8.82
C LEU A 70 13.58 -3.03 -8.52
N HIS A 71 14.55 -3.30 -9.40
CA HIS A 71 15.92 -2.82 -9.27
C HIS A 71 16.03 -1.30 -9.35
N GLN A 72 15.24 -0.65 -10.22
CA GLN A 72 15.19 0.81 -10.29
C GLN A 72 14.60 1.41 -9.01
N GLU A 73 13.52 0.84 -8.48
CA GLU A 73 12.94 1.30 -7.21
C GLU A 73 13.91 1.08 -6.04
N GLU A 74 14.60 -0.07 -5.98
CA GLU A 74 15.62 -0.35 -4.97
C GLU A 74 16.73 0.70 -5.00
N ARG A 75 17.28 1.00 -6.19
CA ARG A 75 18.28 2.06 -6.38
C ARG A 75 17.79 3.41 -5.88
N ARG A 76 16.54 3.78 -6.22
CA ARG A 76 15.93 5.04 -5.78
C ARG A 76 15.86 5.10 -4.25
N ILE A 77 15.43 4.02 -3.60
CA ILE A 77 15.34 3.94 -2.13
C ILE A 77 16.73 4.04 -1.48
N HIS A 78 17.74 3.37 -2.05
CA HIS A 78 19.13 3.44 -1.59
C HIS A 78 19.71 4.84 -1.69
N ASP A 79 19.58 5.49 -2.85
CA ASP A 79 20.10 6.84 -3.05
C ASP A 79 19.41 7.86 -2.13
N GLN A 80 18.09 7.72 -1.94
CA GLN A 80 17.33 8.52 -1.00
C GLN A 80 17.82 8.33 0.44
N SER A 81 18.04 7.08 0.85
CA SER A 81 18.55 6.73 2.18
C SER A 81 19.97 7.26 2.40
N ARG A 82 20.84 7.15 1.38
CA ARG A 82 22.20 7.69 1.41
C ARG A 82 22.21 9.20 1.61
N LYS A 83 21.40 9.95 0.85
CA LYS A 83 21.29 11.42 0.99
C LYS A 83 20.79 11.82 2.39
N ARG A 84 19.84 11.08 2.96
CA ARG A 84 19.35 11.30 4.33
C ARG A 84 20.42 11.03 5.38
N ILE A 85 21.17 9.94 5.24
CA ILE A 85 22.30 9.63 6.13
C ILE A 85 23.35 10.73 6.04
N GLN A 86 23.74 11.14 4.83
CA GLN A 86 24.70 12.22 4.63
C GLN A 86 24.24 13.53 5.28
N HIS A 87 22.95 13.89 5.13
CA HIS A 87 22.39 15.06 5.78
C HIS A 87 22.46 14.99 7.32
N LEU A 88 22.29 13.79 7.90
CA LEU A 88 22.46 13.57 9.33
C LEU A 88 23.95 13.59 9.74
N GLU A 89 24.85 13.02 8.93
CA GLU A 89 26.29 13.08 9.16
C GLU A 89 26.80 14.51 9.19
N CYS A 90 26.29 15.39 8.31
CA CYS A 90 26.60 16.82 8.34
C CYS A 90 26.29 17.44 9.70
N LEU A 91 25.17 17.07 10.35
CA LEU A 91 24.84 17.54 11.70
C LEU A 91 25.88 17.06 12.73
N HIS A 92 26.31 15.81 12.66
CA HIS A 92 27.27 15.24 13.62
C HIS A 92 28.67 15.88 13.49
N GLN A 93 29.01 16.41 12.32
CA GLN A 93 30.27 17.11 12.08
C GLN A 93 30.26 18.55 12.60
N ILE A 94 29.08 19.11 12.91
CA ILE A 94 28.95 20.49 13.41
C ILE A 94 29.18 20.49 14.92
N SER A 95 30.19 21.24 15.35
CA SER A 95 30.68 21.23 16.74
C SER A 95 29.91 22.19 17.67
N SER A 96 29.18 23.15 17.10
CA SER A 96 28.49 24.21 17.87
C SER A 96 27.23 24.69 17.15
N LEU A 97 26.21 25.02 17.93
CA LEU A 97 24.96 25.61 17.43
C LEU A 97 25.13 27.05 16.91
N ALA A 98 26.22 27.72 17.28
CA ALA A 98 26.55 29.06 16.79
C ALA A 98 27.29 29.04 15.44
N ASP A 99 27.60 27.85 14.90
CA ASP A 99 28.26 27.69 13.60
C ASP A 99 27.32 28.10 12.46
N VAL A 100 27.83 28.82 11.46
CA VAL A 100 27.10 29.16 10.22
C VAL A 100 26.62 27.89 9.51
N LYS A 101 27.37 26.79 9.61
CA LYS A 101 26.97 25.48 9.09
C LYS A 101 25.70 24.94 9.76
N TYR A 102 25.52 25.23 11.06
CA TYR A 102 24.29 24.89 11.77
C TYR A 102 23.10 25.67 11.23
N ASP A 103 23.24 26.99 11.02
CA ASP A 103 22.18 27.81 10.45
C ASP A 103 21.72 27.27 9.09
N GLN A 104 22.66 26.98 8.19
CA GLN A 104 22.37 26.39 6.88
C GLN A 104 21.65 25.05 6.98
N TRP A 105 22.16 24.14 7.82
CA TRP A 105 21.53 22.83 8.04
C TRP A 105 20.12 22.95 8.62
N SER A 106 19.92 23.89 9.56
CA SER A 106 18.64 24.13 10.22
C SER A 106 17.56 24.64 9.26
N ARG A 107 17.95 25.44 8.25
CA ARG A 107 17.05 25.89 7.18
C ARG A 107 16.54 24.72 6.35
N VAL A 108 17.42 23.82 5.92
CA VAL A 108 17.03 22.60 5.20
C VAL A 108 16.10 21.73 6.05
N ARG A 109 16.38 21.60 7.35
CA ARG A 109 15.48 20.90 8.28
C ARG A 109 14.11 21.57 8.35
N LEU A 110 14.06 22.90 8.42
CA LEU A 110 12.79 23.63 8.46
C LEU A 110 12.00 23.43 7.16
N ASP A 111 12.64 23.58 6.00
CA ASP A 111 12.00 23.36 4.70
C ASP A 111 11.40 21.95 4.62
N ARG A 112 12.14 20.93 5.07
CA ARG A 112 11.65 19.54 5.17
C ARG A 112 10.41 19.42 6.08
N LEU A 113 10.39 20.09 7.24
CA LEU A 113 9.25 20.07 8.15
C LEU A 113 8.02 20.75 7.55
N VAL A 114 8.22 21.86 6.82
CA VAL A 114 7.15 22.54 6.10
C VAL A 114 6.59 21.65 4.99
N VAL A 115 7.45 20.99 4.21
CA VAL A 115 7.01 20.03 3.18
C VAL A 115 6.19 18.89 3.80
N ASP A 116 6.66 18.25 4.88
CA ASP A 116 5.90 17.17 5.56
C ASP A 116 4.55 17.67 6.08
N HIS A 117 4.49 18.88 6.63
CA HIS A 117 3.24 19.49 7.07
C HIS A 117 2.25 19.74 5.92
N LEU A 118 2.73 20.26 4.79
CA LEU A 118 1.91 20.49 3.60
C LEU A 118 1.35 19.18 3.07
N LEU A 119 2.18 18.13 2.99
CA LEU A 119 1.76 16.79 2.55
C LEU A 119 0.67 16.19 3.44
N ARG A 120 0.83 16.24 4.77
CA ARG A 120 -0.18 15.74 5.73
C ARG A 120 -1.48 16.55 5.70
N SER A 121 -1.38 17.82 5.35
CA SER A 121 -2.56 18.70 5.22
C SER A 121 -3.28 18.53 3.88
N GLY A 122 -2.69 17.80 2.94
CA GLY A 122 -3.23 17.56 1.59
C GLY A 122 -2.82 18.61 0.55
N TYR A 123 -1.89 19.51 0.87
CA TYR A 123 -1.34 20.51 -0.06
C TYR A 123 -0.19 19.93 -0.89
N THR A 124 -0.47 18.89 -1.67
CA THR A 124 0.54 18.11 -2.40
C THR A 124 1.30 18.92 -3.44
N GLU A 125 0.61 19.78 -4.21
CA GLU A 125 1.24 20.61 -5.25
C GLU A 125 2.22 21.62 -4.64
N SER A 126 1.79 22.33 -3.58
CA SER A 126 2.66 23.27 -2.87
C SER A 126 3.86 22.58 -2.22
N ALA A 127 3.67 21.38 -1.68
CA ALA A 127 4.74 20.57 -1.12
C ALA A 127 5.78 20.15 -2.19
N GLN A 128 5.33 19.75 -3.37
CA GLN A 128 6.19 19.40 -4.50
C GLN A 128 6.99 20.61 -4.99
N GLN A 129 6.32 21.74 -5.19
CA GLN A 129 6.98 22.97 -5.64
C GLN A 129 8.04 23.44 -4.64
N LEU A 130 7.74 23.43 -3.33
CA LEU A 130 8.70 23.80 -2.30
C LEU A 130 9.89 22.83 -2.26
N ALA A 131 9.64 21.51 -2.36
CA ALA A 131 10.69 20.52 -2.36
C ALA A 131 11.65 20.66 -3.56
N GLN A 132 11.09 20.98 -4.73
CA GLN A 132 11.86 21.21 -5.96
C GLN A 132 12.66 22.53 -5.88
N GLU A 133 12.04 23.61 -5.42
CA GLU A 133 12.70 24.92 -5.29
C GLU A 133 13.87 24.88 -4.31
N LYS A 134 13.74 24.10 -3.23
CA LYS A 134 14.77 23.95 -2.19
C LYS A 134 15.77 22.82 -2.47
N ASP A 135 15.59 22.05 -3.55
CA ASP A 135 16.39 20.88 -3.89
C ASP A 135 16.46 19.84 -2.75
N ILE A 136 15.31 19.55 -2.12
CA ILE A 136 15.19 18.63 -0.98
C ILE A 136 14.30 17.43 -1.26
N GLU A 137 13.98 17.14 -2.52
CA GLU A 137 13.06 16.05 -2.92
C GLU A 137 13.47 14.68 -2.34
N ASP A 138 14.77 14.40 -2.26
CA ASP A 138 15.28 13.16 -1.66
C ASP A 138 15.16 13.12 -0.12
N LEU A 139 15.04 14.27 0.53
CA LEU A 139 14.92 14.37 1.98
C LEU A 139 13.47 14.25 2.47
N VAL A 140 12.50 14.23 1.54
CA VAL A 140 11.05 14.14 1.81
C VAL A 140 10.42 12.92 1.13
N ASP A 141 9.26 12.48 1.61
CA ASP A 141 8.57 11.28 1.13
C ASP A 141 7.39 11.60 0.19
N LEU A 142 7.59 12.46 -0.81
CA LEU A 142 6.53 12.98 -1.70
C LEU A 142 5.60 11.88 -2.24
N ASN A 143 6.18 10.87 -2.89
CA ASN A 143 5.40 9.79 -3.54
C ASN A 143 4.56 8.98 -2.54
N VAL A 144 5.05 8.77 -1.32
CA VAL A 144 4.32 8.03 -0.29
C VAL A 144 3.08 8.82 0.11
N PHE A 145 3.24 10.12 0.37
CA PHE A 145 2.12 10.98 0.74
C PHE A 145 1.11 11.18 -0.39
N VAL A 146 1.57 11.28 -1.65
CA VAL A 146 0.68 11.33 -2.82
C VAL A 146 -0.21 10.08 -2.87
N GLN A 147 0.37 8.89 -2.67
CA GLN A 147 -0.41 7.64 -2.62
C GLN A 147 -1.38 7.61 -1.44
N CYS A 148 -0.94 8.02 -0.25
CA CYS A 148 -1.79 8.11 0.93
C CYS A 148 -2.96 9.07 0.69
N GLN A 149 -2.72 10.24 0.11
CA GLN A 149 -3.75 11.23 -0.18
C GLN A 149 -4.75 10.73 -1.22
N ARG A 150 -4.28 10.06 -2.28
CA ARG A 150 -5.16 9.41 -3.27
C ARG A 150 -6.10 8.40 -2.62
N ILE A 151 -5.55 7.54 -1.75
CA ILE A 151 -6.34 6.55 -1.01
C ILE A 151 -7.33 7.27 -0.08
N ALA A 152 -6.88 8.27 0.68
CA ALA A 152 -7.71 9.06 1.58
C ALA A 152 -8.88 9.74 0.85
N GLU A 153 -8.64 10.32 -0.32
CA GLU A 153 -9.68 10.93 -1.15
C GLU A 153 -10.66 9.92 -1.73
N SER A 154 -10.15 8.76 -2.18
CA SER A 154 -11.03 7.64 -2.58
C SER A 154 -11.94 7.24 -1.43
N LEU A 155 -11.39 7.07 -0.23
CA LEU A 155 -12.15 6.68 0.96
C LEU A 155 -13.17 7.75 1.38
N ARG A 156 -12.82 9.03 1.32
CA ARG A 156 -13.75 10.16 1.56
C ARG A 156 -14.95 10.15 0.61
N ARG A 157 -14.79 9.60 -0.60
CA ARG A 157 -15.87 9.41 -1.59
C ARG A 157 -16.58 8.05 -1.47
N GLY A 158 -16.31 7.27 -0.41
CA GLY A 158 -16.85 5.91 -0.22
C GLY A 158 -16.16 4.83 -1.08
N GLY A 159 -15.12 5.19 -1.83
CA GLY A 159 -14.36 4.28 -2.68
C GLY A 159 -13.31 3.49 -1.89
N THR A 160 -13.53 2.18 -1.72
CA THR A 160 -12.63 1.28 -0.96
C THR A 160 -11.64 0.50 -1.82
N LYS A 161 -11.75 0.57 -3.15
CA LYS A 161 -10.94 -0.25 -4.07
C LYS A 161 -9.44 0.01 -3.91
N ASP A 162 -9.04 1.28 -3.92
CA ASP A 162 -7.63 1.68 -3.83
C ASP A 162 -7.02 1.29 -2.47
N ALA A 163 -7.79 1.44 -1.39
CA ALA A 163 -7.35 1.05 -0.04
C ALA A 163 -7.19 -0.48 0.09
N LEU A 164 -8.11 -1.26 -0.48
CA LEU A 164 -8.02 -2.73 -0.47
C LEU A 164 -6.87 -3.24 -1.33
N GLN A 165 -6.61 -2.59 -2.46
CA GLN A 165 -5.44 -2.88 -3.28
C GLN A 165 -4.16 -2.64 -2.48
N TRP A 166 -4.07 -1.49 -1.80
CA TRP A 166 -2.96 -1.18 -0.91
C TRP A 166 -2.82 -2.20 0.23
N CYS A 167 -3.91 -2.67 0.83
CA CYS A 167 -3.87 -3.74 1.84
C CYS A 167 -3.27 -5.04 1.28
N SER A 168 -3.62 -5.39 0.05
CA SER A 168 -3.10 -6.61 -0.59
C SER A 168 -1.59 -6.55 -0.85
N GLU A 169 -1.10 -5.36 -1.21
CA GLU A 169 0.32 -5.08 -1.46
C GLU A 169 1.13 -5.05 -0.16
N ASN A 170 0.52 -4.58 0.93
CA ASN A 170 1.18 -4.38 2.23
C ASN A 170 0.83 -5.45 3.28
N LYS A 171 0.27 -6.58 2.85
CA LYS A 171 -0.27 -7.63 3.75
C LYS A 171 0.72 -8.12 4.81
N ALA A 172 2.00 -8.24 4.46
CA ALA A 172 3.04 -8.69 5.40
C ALA A 172 3.28 -7.68 6.53
N ALA A 173 3.24 -6.38 6.24
CA ALA A 173 3.35 -5.32 7.24
C ALA A 173 2.07 -5.25 8.10
N LEU A 174 0.90 -5.38 7.46
CA LEU A 174 -0.40 -5.31 8.16
C LEU A 174 -0.65 -6.48 9.11
N LYS A 175 -0.05 -7.66 8.89
CA LYS A 175 -0.16 -8.80 9.81
C LYS A 175 0.36 -8.52 11.23
N LYS A 176 1.29 -7.56 11.37
CA LYS A 176 1.84 -7.16 12.67
C LYS A 176 1.01 -6.07 13.35
N SER A 177 0.07 -5.45 12.62
CA SER A 177 -0.78 -4.40 13.16
C SER A 177 -1.93 -5.02 13.97
N GLN A 178 -2.25 -4.39 15.10
CA GLN A 178 -3.41 -4.75 15.92
C GLN A 178 -4.74 -4.40 15.23
N TYR A 179 -4.72 -3.51 14.24
CA TYR A 179 -5.91 -3.03 13.53
C TYR A 179 -6.10 -3.78 12.21
N ASN A 180 -7.24 -4.45 12.05
CA ASN A 180 -7.57 -5.13 10.81
C ASN A 180 -8.24 -4.20 9.80
N LEU A 181 -7.41 -3.41 9.11
CA LEU A 181 -7.85 -2.48 8.08
C LEU A 181 -8.67 -3.16 6.96
N GLU A 182 -8.29 -4.37 6.56
CA GLU A 182 -9.02 -5.08 5.50
C GLU A 182 -10.46 -5.36 5.94
N PHE A 183 -10.67 -5.77 7.20
CA PHE A 183 -12.01 -5.98 7.75
C PHE A 183 -12.85 -4.70 7.71
N GLU A 184 -12.32 -3.57 8.18
CA GLU A 184 -13.04 -2.28 8.19
C GLU A 184 -13.42 -1.83 6.76
N LEU A 185 -12.52 -1.98 5.79
CA LEU A 185 -12.80 -1.65 4.40
C LEU A 185 -13.87 -2.56 3.78
N ARG A 186 -13.85 -3.85 4.11
CA ARG A 186 -14.88 -4.81 3.68
C ARG A 186 -16.21 -4.52 4.36
N MET A 187 -16.21 -4.12 5.62
CA MET A 187 -17.40 -3.68 6.33
C MET A 187 -18.01 -2.46 5.66
N GLN A 188 -17.21 -1.46 5.29
CA GLN A 188 -17.72 -0.32 4.54
C GLN A 188 -18.32 -0.75 3.19
N GLN A 189 -17.66 -1.62 2.41
CA GLN A 189 -18.24 -2.13 1.16
C GLN A 189 -19.62 -2.72 1.37
N TYR A 190 -19.79 -3.52 2.42
CA TYR A 190 -21.07 -4.07 2.81
C TYR A 190 -22.09 -2.97 3.10
N ILE A 191 -21.73 -1.99 3.95
CA ILE A 191 -22.61 -0.88 4.32
C ILE A 191 -23.02 -0.05 3.09
N GLU A 192 -22.10 0.25 2.16
CA GLU A 192 -22.43 0.98 0.92
C GLU A 192 -23.42 0.20 0.04
N MET A 193 -23.25 -1.12 -0.09
CA MET A 193 -24.19 -1.96 -0.85
C MET A 193 -25.58 -1.95 -0.22
N VAL A 194 -25.68 -2.07 1.10
CA VAL A 194 -26.96 -1.99 1.82
C VAL A 194 -27.58 -0.59 1.73
N ARG A 195 -26.76 0.47 1.71
CA ARG A 195 -27.26 1.85 1.63
C ARG A 195 -27.99 2.16 0.32
N THR A 196 -27.65 1.49 -0.78
CA THR A 196 -28.32 1.71 -2.07
C THR A 196 -29.83 1.42 -2.03
N GLY A 197 -30.29 0.58 -1.08
CA GLY A 197 -31.70 0.22 -0.93
C GLY A 197 -32.26 -0.67 -2.03
N ASP A 198 -31.45 -1.09 -3.01
CA ASP A 198 -31.86 -2.01 -4.08
C ASP A 198 -31.80 -3.46 -3.58
N LYS A 199 -32.88 -4.22 -3.82
CA LYS A 199 -32.97 -5.65 -3.49
C LYS A 199 -31.88 -6.47 -4.17
N SER A 200 -31.47 -6.10 -5.39
CA SER A 200 -30.37 -6.78 -6.08
C SER A 200 -29.04 -6.64 -5.31
N LYS A 201 -28.78 -5.45 -4.77
CA LYS A 201 -27.60 -5.13 -3.96
C LYS A 201 -27.61 -5.77 -2.58
N PHE A 202 -28.79 -6.05 -2.01
CA PHE A 202 -28.87 -6.80 -0.75
C PHE A 202 -28.38 -8.24 -0.91
N VAL A 203 -28.71 -8.88 -2.03
CA VAL A 203 -28.21 -10.23 -2.33
C VAL A 203 -26.69 -10.22 -2.48
N GLU A 204 -26.14 -9.24 -3.22
CA GLU A 204 -24.68 -9.04 -3.33
C GLU A 204 -24.03 -8.80 -1.96
N ALA A 205 -24.63 -7.96 -1.11
CA ALA A 205 -24.14 -7.66 0.23
C ALA A 205 -24.10 -8.91 1.12
N MET A 206 -25.13 -9.77 1.07
CA MET A 206 -25.15 -11.03 1.82
C MET A 206 -24.04 -11.98 1.36
N VAL A 207 -23.83 -12.11 0.04
CA VAL A 207 -22.73 -12.94 -0.51
C VAL A 207 -21.37 -12.39 -0.08
N HIS A 208 -21.20 -11.07 -0.13
CA HIS A 208 -19.98 -10.40 0.31
C HIS A 208 -19.70 -10.61 1.80
N ALA A 209 -20.71 -10.42 2.66
CA ALA A 209 -20.59 -10.63 4.09
C ALA A 209 -20.15 -12.06 4.43
N LYS A 210 -20.76 -13.06 3.79
CA LYS A 210 -20.38 -14.47 3.95
C LYS A 210 -18.92 -14.74 3.60
N LYS A 211 -18.42 -14.07 2.55
CA LYS A 211 -17.05 -14.28 2.06
C LYS A 211 -16.00 -13.56 2.89
N TYR A 212 -16.26 -12.32 3.30
CA TYR A 212 -15.24 -11.42 3.86
C TYR A 212 -15.42 -11.07 5.33
N LEU A 213 -16.64 -11.14 5.87
CA LEU A 213 -16.93 -10.76 7.27
C LEU A 213 -17.04 -11.97 8.19
N THR A 214 -17.60 -13.09 7.71
CA THR A 214 -17.74 -14.33 8.49
C THR A 214 -16.43 -14.84 9.13
N PRO A 215 -15.25 -14.76 8.48
CA PRO A 215 -13.99 -15.14 9.12
C PRO A 215 -13.66 -14.35 10.41
N PHE A 216 -14.29 -13.20 10.62
CA PHE A 216 -14.10 -12.32 11.78
C PHE A 216 -15.26 -12.37 12.77
N ILE A 217 -16.21 -13.32 12.63
CA ILE A 217 -17.39 -13.37 13.49
C ILE A 217 -17.04 -13.57 14.97
N GLU A 218 -16.01 -14.36 15.28
CA GLU A 218 -15.61 -14.62 16.66
C GLU A 218 -14.98 -13.40 17.33
N THR A 219 -14.25 -12.58 16.56
CA THR A 219 -13.51 -11.42 17.08
C THR A 219 -14.28 -10.10 16.97
N GLN A 220 -15.19 -9.97 15.99
CA GLN A 220 -15.89 -8.72 15.64
C GLN A 220 -17.41 -8.90 15.55
N SER A 221 -17.99 -9.87 16.27
CA SER A 221 -19.42 -10.20 16.24
C SER A 221 -20.33 -8.99 16.41
N THR A 222 -20.03 -8.10 17.36
CA THR A 222 -20.88 -6.96 17.69
C THR A 222 -21.01 -5.99 16.51
N GLU A 223 -19.90 -5.78 15.80
CA GLU A 223 -19.83 -4.90 14.64
C GLU A 223 -20.56 -5.50 13.44
N ILE A 224 -20.38 -6.80 13.20
CA ILE A 224 -21.04 -7.55 12.12
C ILE A 224 -22.56 -7.59 12.33
N HIS A 225 -23.04 -7.88 13.55
CA HIS A 225 -24.48 -7.92 13.84
C HIS A 225 -25.12 -6.54 13.69
N ARG A 226 -24.44 -5.46 14.10
CA ARG A 226 -24.91 -4.10 13.85
C ARG A 226 -24.98 -3.79 12.36
N ALA A 227 -23.97 -4.17 11.58
CA ALA A 227 -24.02 -3.97 10.13
C ALA A 227 -25.19 -4.76 9.51
N ALA A 228 -25.38 -6.03 9.91
CA ALA A 228 -26.50 -6.84 9.45
C ALA A 228 -27.89 -6.23 9.77
N GLY A 229 -28.00 -5.54 10.91
CA GLY A 229 -29.20 -4.79 11.28
C GLY A 229 -29.61 -3.73 10.25
N LEU A 230 -28.67 -3.17 9.49
CA LEU A 230 -28.95 -2.19 8.42
C LEU A 230 -29.81 -2.76 7.27
N LEU A 231 -29.92 -4.08 7.14
CA LEU A 231 -30.85 -4.70 6.18
C LEU A 231 -32.32 -4.53 6.60
N ALA A 232 -32.58 -4.35 7.90
CA ALA A 232 -33.92 -4.24 8.46
C ALA A 232 -34.38 -2.78 8.65
N PHE A 233 -33.45 -1.82 8.64
CA PHE A 233 -33.75 -0.41 8.85
C PHE A 233 -33.52 0.41 7.57
N PRO A 234 -34.44 1.33 7.21
CA PRO A 234 -34.22 2.23 6.09
C PRO A 234 -33.11 3.25 6.41
N HIS A 235 -32.53 3.83 5.36
CA HIS A 235 -31.38 4.76 5.46
C HIS A 235 -31.68 6.05 6.25
N ASP A 236 -32.96 6.41 6.41
CA ASP A 236 -33.45 7.55 7.18
C ASP A 236 -33.85 7.19 8.63
N THR A 237 -33.50 5.97 9.08
CA THR A 237 -33.85 5.50 10.42
C THR A 237 -33.31 6.43 11.51
N LYS A 238 -34.18 6.78 12.45
CA LYS A 238 -33.81 7.54 13.66
C LYS A 238 -33.32 6.65 14.80
N ALA A 239 -33.33 5.33 14.60
CA ALA A 239 -32.90 4.36 15.61
C ALA A 239 -31.37 4.36 15.75
N GLU A 240 -30.87 4.67 16.95
CA GLU A 240 -29.46 4.46 17.28
C GLU A 240 -29.21 2.96 17.55
N PRO A 241 -28.08 2.38 17.14
CA PRO A 241 -26.86 3.01 16.59
C PRO A 241 -26.86 3.23 15.06
N TYR A 242 -27.94 2.89 14.36
CA TYR A 242 -28.01 2.85 12.90
C TYR A 242 -28.09 4.23 12.24
N LYS A 243 -28.52 5.25 13.00
CA LYS A 243 -28.54 6.67 12.61
C LYS A 243 -27.15 7.25 12.29
N VAL A 244 -26.07 6.75 12.92
CA VAL A 244 -24.77 7.43 13.03
C VAL A 244 -23.67 6.77 12.17
N ARG A 245 -23.86 5.54 11.70
CA ARG A 245 -22.79 4.72 11.09
C ARG A 245 -22.63 4.84 9.58
N VAL A 246 -23.17 5.88 8.97
CA VAL A 246 -23.09 6.04 7.52
C VAL A 246 -21.70 6.57 7.07
N ASN A 247 -20.96 7.31 7.91
CA ASN A 247 -19.71 7.98 7.50
C ASN A 247 -18.50 7.85 8.46
N ILE A 248 -18.62 7.15 9.60
CA ILE A 248 -17.65 7.32 10.71
C ILE A 248 -16.37 6.49 10.60
N ILE A 249 -16.37 5.35 9.91
CA ILE A 249 -15.19 4.46 9.86
C ILE A 249 -13.97 5.18 9.24
N PHE A 250 -14.21 6.20 8.40
CA PHE A 250 -13.15 6.91 7.67
C PHE A 250 -12.54 8.13 8.37
N ILE A 251 -13.27 8.80 9.26
CA ILE A 251 -12.77 10.02 9.91
C ILE A 251 -11.69 9.64 10.95
N ASP A 252 -11.92 8.56 11.71
CA ASP A 252 -10.97 8.05 12.70
C ASP A 252 -9.71 7.43 12.09
N TRP A 253 -9.75 7.04 10.81
CA TRP A 253 -8.57 6.48 10.13
C TRP A 253 -7.67 7.55 9.51
N LEU A 254 -8.21 8.73 9.20
CA LEU A 254 -7.45 9.86 8.65
C LEU A 254 -6.84 10.76 9.73
N THR A 255 -7.32 10.67 10.97
CA THR A 255 -6.81 11.46 12.10
C THR A 255 -5.36 11.12 12.46
N PRO A 256 -4.88 9.85 12.46
CA PRO A 256 -3.47 9.54 12.69
C PRO A 256 -2.52 10.08 11.61
N PHE A 257 -2.98 10.21 10.37
CA PHE A 257 -2.15 10.79 9.29
C PHE A 257 -1.95 12.31 9.44
N ARG A 258 -2.85 12.97 10.18
CA ARG A 258 -2.83 14.44 10.43
C ARG A 258 -2.08 14.85 11.69
N THR A 259 -1.75 13.95 12.61
CA THR A 259 -1.06 14.30 13.86
C THR A 259 0.47 14.16 13.74
N PRO A 260 1.25 15.12 14.24
CA PRO A 260 2.72 15.08 14.17
C PRO A 260 3.38 14.04 15.11
N ASN A 261 2.62 13.43 16.03
CA ASN A 261 3.12 12.46 17.02
C ASN A 261 2.97 11.00 16.60
N PHE A 262 2.92 10.69 15.30
CA PHE A 262 3.03 9.29 14.84
C PHE A 262 4.49 8.79 14.97
N GLN A 263 4.98 8.71 16.21
CA GLN A 263 5.97 7.73 16.60
C GLN A 263 5.21 6.41 16.72
N ALA A 264 5.44 5.54 15.75
CA ALA A 264 4.87 4.20 15.77
C ALA A 264 5.63 3.37 16.81
N ASP A 265 4.96 3.02 17.91
CA ASP A 265 5.17 1.71 18.52
C ASP A 265 4.52 0.66 17.60
N LEU A 266 5.12 0.40 16.43
CA LEU A 266 4.86 -0.72 15.52
C LEU A 266 6.11 -1.08 14.70
#